data_AF-A0A9W6FZF4-F1
#
_entry.id   AF-A0A9W6FZF4-F1
#
_cell.length_a   1.000
_cell.length_b   1.000
_cell.length_c   1.000
_cell.angle_alpha   90.00
_cell.angle_beta   90.00
_cell.angle_gamma   90.00
#
_symmetry.space_group_name_H-M   'P 1'
#
loop_
_entity.id
_entity.type
_entity.pdbx_description
1 polymer ?
#
loop_
_entity_poly.entity_id
_entity_poly.type
_entity_poly.pdbx_seq_one_letter_code
_entity_poly.pdbx_strand_id
1 'polypeptide(L)'
;MAQTFDFTRLRKLTVIHGFVQVFLLILLAGMSFVLLGKVPSQVFMNSIIRVVVIQLILFYPVYKFALGDAQREVSSAAMGLTADEQQALRRKRVFSDILKGALIIFFFTFTLRAPSAPQIQFMILAVFLLSYLTYFQCFNYAAKKLMKAKS
;
A
#
# COMPACT_ATOMS: atom_id res chain seq x y z
N MET A 1 18.12 26.85 -14.32
CA MET A 1 19.18 26.00 -13.72
C MET A 1 18.64 24.58 -13.65
N ALA A 2 19.39 23.56 -14.09
CA ALA A 2 18.95 22.18 -13.98
C ALA A 2 18.80 21.83 -12.49
N GLN A 3 17.59 21.44 -12.07
CA GLN A 3 17.36 20.99 -10.69
C GLN A 3 18.20 19.73 -10.45
N THR A 4 19.09 19.77 -9.48
CA THR A 4 19.79 18.59 -8.97
C THR A 4 18.86 17.83 -8.03
N PHE A 5 18.86 16.50 -8.12
CA PHE A 5 18.00 15.63 -7.30
C PHE A 5 18.84 14.68 -6.44
N ASP A 6 18.51 14.56 -5.14
CA ASP A 6 19.08 13.54 -4.25
C ASP A 6 18.07 12.42 -3.98
N PHE A 7 18.27 11.29 -4.64
CA PHE A 7 17.40 10.11 -4.53
C PHE A 7 17.82 9.11 -3.45
N THR A 8 18.85 9.40 -2.64
CA THR A 8 19.41 8.45 -1.65
C THR A 8 18.34 7.97 -0.67
N ARG A 9 17.54 8.90 -0.15
CA ARG A 9 16.42 8.59 0.76
C ARG A 9 15.36 7.73 0.08
N LEU A 10 15.00 8.05 -1.16
CA LEU A 10 13.94 7.35 -1.90
C LEU A 10 14.35 5.91 -2.25
N ARG A 11 15.64 5.68 -2.54
CA ARG A 11 16.19 4.33 -2.73
C ARG A 11 16.10 3.50 -1.44
N LYS A 12 16.49 4.06 -0.29
CA LYS A 12 16.34 3.39 1.01
C LYS A 12 14.87 3.05 1.31
N LEU A 13 13.95 3.98 1.04
CA LEU A 13 12.51 3.75 1.22
C LEU A 13 12.00 2.59 0.35
N THR A 14 12.43 2.51 -0.91
CA THR A 14 12.06 1.43 -1.83
C THR A 14 12.52 0.06 -1.31
N VAL A 15 13.70 0.00 -0.70
CA VAL A 15 14.22 -1.24 -0.06
C VAL A 15 13.38 -1.63 1.15
N ILE A 16 13.06 -0.68 2.03
CA ILE A 16 12.20 -0.92 3.20
C ILE A 16 10.83 -1.46 2.76
N HIS A 17 10.22 -0.86 1.75
CA HIS A 17 8.97 -1.37 1.18
C HIS A 17 9.11 -2.81 0.67
N GLY A 18 10.24 -3.17 0.07
CA GLY A 18 10.53 -4.55 -0.33
C GLY A 18 10.48 -5.54 0.84
N PHE A 19 11.13 -5.20 1.97
CA PHE A 19 11.07 -6.03 3.18
C PHE A 19 9.66 -6.13 3.75
N VAL A 20 8.92 -5.02 3.80
CA VAL A 20 7.52 -4.99 4.25
C VAL A 20 6.65 -5.86 3.35
N GLN A 21 6.87 -5.85 2.04
CA GLN A 21 6.12 -6.70 1.11
C GLN A 21 6.34 -8.19 1.37
N VAL A 22 7.60 -8.61 1.58
CA VAL A 22 7.90 -10.01 1.90
C VAL A 22 7.20 -10.42 3.20
N PHE A 23 7.25 -9.58 4.23
CA PHE A 23 6.55 -9.82 5.49
C PHE A 23 5.03 -9.96 5.29
N LEU A 24 4.40 -9.05 4.53
CA LEU A 24 2.96 -9.09 4.27
C LEU A 24 2.56 -10.32 3.43
N LEU A 25 3.40 -10.77 2.50
CA LEU A 25 3.19 -12.01 1.74
C LEU A 25 3.21 -13.25 2.65
N ILE A 26 4.19 -13.34 3.56
CA ILE A 26 4.27 -14.42 4.55
C ILE A 26 3.02 -14.43 5.43
N LEU A 27 2.59 -13.26 5.90
CA LEU A 27 1.38 -13.13 6.71
C LEU A 27 0.12 -13.58 5.94
N LEU A 28 -0.02 -13.16 4.68
CA LEU A 28 -1.13 -13.56 3.82
C LEU A 28 -1.15 -15.08 3.58
N ALA A 29 0.01 -15.68 3.30
CA ALA A 29 0.15 -17.13 3.12
C ALA A 29 -0.20 -17.89 4.41
N GLY A 30 0.30 -17.43 5.56
CA GLY A 30 0.00 -18.03 6.87
C GLY A 30 -1.49 -18.01 7.19
N MET A 31 -2.18 -16.87 6.99
CA MET A 31 -3.62 -16.78 7.21
C MET A 31 -4.42 -17.64 6.24
N SER A 32 -3.98 -17.73 4.98
CA SER A 32 -4.62 -18.57 3.97
C SER A 32 -4.52 -20.06 4.35
N PHE A 33 -3.36 -20.48 4.86
CA PHE A 33 -3.15 -21.83 5.37
C PHE A 33 -4.05 -22.13 6.57
N VAL A 34 -4.16 -21.20 7.52
CA VAL A 34 -5.07 -21.35 8.67
C VAL A 34 -6.54 -21.42 8.24
N LEU A 35 -6.97 -20.62 7.26
CA LEU A 35 -8.33 -20.68 6.76
C LEU A 35 -8.61 -22.04 6.10
N LEU A 36 -7.69 -22.54 5.27
CA LEU A 36 -7.84 -23.82 4.58
C LEU A 36 -8.08 -24.99 5.56
N GLY A 37 -7.48 -24.96 6.75
CA GLY A 37 -7.72 -25.95 7.80
C GLY A 37 -9.02 -25.76 8.59
N LYS A 38 -9.69 -24.61 8.48
CA LYS A 38 -10.88 -24.24 9.29
C LYS A 38 -12.19 -24.24 8.52
N VAL A 39 -12.17 -24.23 7.19
CA VAL A 39 -13.39 -24.17 6.37
C VAL A 39 -13.35 -25.19 5.23
N PRO A 40 -14.51 -25.64 4.73
CA PRO A 40 -14.57 -26.50 3.55
C PRO A 40 -13.88 -25.86 2.33
N SER A 41 -13.28 -26.69 1.48
CA SER A 41 -12.54 -26.23 0.28
C SER A 41 -13.36 -25.29 -0.61
N GLN A 42 -14.66 -25.56 -0.80
CA GLN A 42 -15.54 -24.69 -1.59
C GLN A 42 -15.69 -23.29 -0.98
N VAL A 43 -15.77 -23.19 0.35
CA VAL A 43 -15.87 -21.91 1.07
C VAL A 43 -14.55 -21.14 0.98
N PHE A 44 -13.43 -21.84 1.09
CA PHE A 44 -12.10 -21.25 0.89
C PHE A 44 -11.95 -20.65 -0.51
N MET A 45 -12.27 -21.41 -1.56
CA MET A 45 -12.19 -20.95 -2.94
C MET A 45 -13.11 -19.76 -3.21
N ASN A 46 -14.34 -19.80 -2.70
CA ASN A 46 -15.27 -18.67 -2.82
C ASN A 46 -14.74 -17.42 -2.13
N SER A 47 -14.06 -17.57 -1.00
CA SER A 47 -13.44 -16.46 -0.27
C SER A 47 -12.30 -15.83 -1.08
N ILE A 48 -11.43 -16.65 -1.69
CA ILE A 48 -10.36 -16.17 -2.59
C ILE A 48 -10.94 -15.38 -3.76
N ILE A 49 -11.95 -15.95 -4.46
CA ILE A 49 -12.57 -15.31 -5.62
C ILE A 49 -13.12 -13.93 -5.23
N ARG A 50 -13.85 -13.84 -4.11
CA ARG A 50 -14.39 -12.57 -3.63
C ARG A 50 -13.29 -11.56 -3.29
N VAL A 51 -12.23 -11.99 -2.62
CA VAL A 51 -11.08 -11.14 -2.28
C VAL A 51 -10.43 -10.60 -3.57
N VAL A 52 -10.21 -11.45 -4.58
CA VAL A 52 -9.63 -11.03 -5.85
C VAL A 52 -10.53 -10.02 -6.57
N VAL A 53 -11.84 -10.25 -6.62
CA VAL A 53 -12.79 -9.30 -7.24
C VAL A 53 -12.76 -7.94 -6.53
N ILE A 54 -12.81 -7.93 -5.19
CA ILE A 54 -12.70 -6.70 -4.41
C ILE A 54 -11.36 -6.01 -4.68
N GLN A 55 -10.27 -6.78 -4.75
CA GLN A 55 -8.94 -6.25 -5.00
C GLN A 55 -8.81 -5.60 -6.38
N LEU A 56 -9.45 -6.17 -7.41
CA LEU A 56 -9.48 -5.59 -8.75
C LEU A 56 -10.22 -4.25 -8.76
N ILE A 57 -11.33 -4.15 -8.04
CA ILE A 57 -12.07 -2.87 -7.89
C ILE A 57 -11.21 -1.83 -7.17
N LEU A 58 -10.50 -2.24 -6.11
CA LEU A 58 -9.63 -1.37 -5.33
C LEU A 58 -8.30 -1.05 -6.02
N PHE A 59 -7.93 -1.76 -7.08
CA PHE A 59 -6.63 -1.59 -7.73
C PHE A 59 -6.42 -0.16 -8.24
N TYR A 60 -7.37 0.39 -9.00
CA TYR A 60 -7.25 1.73 -9.57
C TYR A 60 -7.08 2.85 -8.51
N PRO A 61 -7.95 2.94 -7.47
CA PRO A 61 -7.78 3.98 -6.45
C PRO A 61 -6.46 3.82 -5.68
N VAL A 62 -6.04 2.58 -5.36
CA VAL A 62 -4.75 2.31 -4.70
C VAL A 62 -3.57 2.73 -5.59
N TYR A 63 -3.62 2.39 -6.88
CA TYR A 63 -2.61 2.79 -7.85
C TYR A 63 -2.50 4.31 -7.97
N LYS A 64 -3.63 5.01 -8.15
CA LYS A 64 -3.68 6.46 -8.28
C LYS A 64 -3.12 7.15 -7.03
N PHE A 65 -3.45 6.63 -5.85
CA PHE A 65 -2.94 7.12 -4.58
C PHE A 65 -1.43 6.91 -4.45
N ALA A 66 -0.94 5.70 -4.73
CA ALA A 66 0.49 5.37 -4.68
C ALA A 66 1.32 6.20 -5.67
N LEU A 67 0.78 6.47 -6.86
CA LEU A 67 1.42 7.31 -7.87
C LEU A 67 1.55 8.77 -7.40
N GLY A 68 0.49 9.34 -6.80
CA GLY A 68 0.53 10.69 -6.24
C GLY A 68 1.56 10.84 -5.12
N ASP A 69 1.68 9.83 -4.27
CA ASP A 69 2.70 9.80 -3.21
C ASP A 69 4.12 9.64 -3.76
N ALA A 70 4.32 8.78 -4.76
CA ALA A 70 5.61 8.62 -5.42
C ALA A 70 6.05 9.92 -6.11
N GLN A 71 5.14 10.60 -6.80
CA GLN A 71 5.39 11.92 -7.37
C GLN A 71 5.79 12.94 -6.30
N ARG A 72 5.07 12.98 -5.19
CA ARG A 72 5.36 13.89 -4.06
C ARG A 72 6.76 13.64 -3.48
N GLU A 73 7.12 12.38 -3.23
CA GLU A 73 8.44 12.05 -2.67
C GLU A 73 9.58 12.36 -3.65
N VAL A 74 9.39 12.10 -4.95
CA VAL A 74 10.35 12.48 -6.00
C VAL A 74 10.48 14.01 -6.10
N SER A 75 9.38 14.76 -6.05
CA SER A 75 9.42 16.23 -6.02
C SER A 75 10.14 16.77 -4.77
N SER A 76 10.02 16.08 -3.63
CA SER A 76 10.72 16.49 -2.41
C SER A 76 12.23 16.21 -2.42
N ALA A 77 12.71 15.45 -3.41
CA ALA A 77 14.13 15.19 -3.62
C ALA A 77 14.84 16.28 -4.43
N ALA A 78 14.12 17.28 -4.96
CA ALA A 78 14.71 18.41 -5.67
C ALA A 78 15.48 19.32 -4.70
N MET A 79 16.70 19.73 -5.09
CA MET A 79 17.46 20.73 -4.33
C MET A 79 16.96 22.15 -4.65
N GLY A 80 16.97 23.02 -3.64
CA GLY A 80 16.60 24.44 -3.79
C GLY A 80 15.10 24.73 -3.79
N LEU A 81 14.27 23.86 -3.19
CA LEU A 81 12.83 24.10 -3.04
C LEU A 81 12.56 25.36 -2.20
N THR A 82 11.69 26.22 -2.71
CA THR A 82 11.19 27.41 -1.98
C THR A 82 10.36 27.02 -0.76
N ALA A 83 10.19 27.94 0.19
CA ALA A 83 9.41 27.69 1.41
C ALA A 83 7.95 27.28 1.11
N ASP A 84 7.34 27.90 0.09
CA ASP A 84 5.97 27.61 -0.33
C ASP A 84 5.84 26.21 -0.94
N GLU A 85 6.80 25.78 -1.76
CA GLU A 85 6.83 24.43 -2.32
C GLU A 85 7.01 23.37 -1.24
N GLN A 86 7.88 23.63 -0.25
CA GLN A 86 8.05 22.75 0.90
C GLN A 86 6.76 22.62 1.71
N GLN A 87 6.05 23.73 1.95
CA GLN A 87 4.78 23.70 2.68
C GLN A 87 3.70 22.94 1.91
N ALA A 88 3.61 23.11 0.60
CA ALA A 88 2.67 22.38 -0.25
C ALA A 88 2.92 20.87 -0.23
N LEU A 89 4.18 20.44 -0.33
CA LEU A 89 4.59 19.04 -0.23
C LEU A 89 4.28 18.45 1.16
N ARG A 90 4.45 19.24 2.23
CA ARG A 90 4.12 18.83 3.60
C ARG A 90 2.62 18.63 3.79
N ARG A 91 1.76 19.51 3.26
CA ARG A 91 0.30 19.34 3.31
C ARG A 91 -0.14 18.05 2.61
N LYS A 92 0.41 17.78 1.42
CA LYS A 92 0.14 16.53 0.69
C LYS A 92 0.60 15.29 1.47
N ARG A 93 1.72 15.37 2.21
CA ARG A 93 2.19 14.29 3.09
C ARG A 93 1.19 14.02 4.21
N VAL A 94 0.79 15.06 4.94
CA VAL A 94 -0.15 14.93 6.07
C VAL A 94 -1.48 14.33 5.61
N PHE A 95 -2.02 14.79 4.49
CA PHE A 95 -3.25 14.23 3.94
C PHE A 95 -3.13 12.74 3.61
N SER A 96 -2.01 12.34 2.97
CA SER A 96 -1.72 10.94 2.68
C SER A 96 -1.60 10.09 3.95
N ASP A 97 -0.90 10.59 4.96
CA ASP A 97 -0.70 9.87 6.22
C ASP A 97 -2.02 9.72 7.00
N ILE A 98 -2.88 10.74 7.00
CA ILE A 98 -4.23 10.66 7.57
C ILE A 98 -5.06 9.61 6.85
N LEU A 99 -5.04 9.58 5.51
CA LEU A 99 -5.82 8.62 4.75
C LEU A 99 -5.36 7.18 5.02
N LYS A 100 -4.04 6.94 5.05
CA LYS A 100 -3.48 5.62 5.42
C LYS A 100 -3.85 5.25 6.85
N GLY A 101 -3.75 6.18 7.80
CA GLY A 101 -4.14 5.97 9.18
C GLY A 101 -5.61 5.60 9.33
N ALA A 102 -6.50 6.32 8.62
CA ALA A 102 -7.93 6.05 8.59
C ALA A 102 -8.23 4.66 8.02
N LEU A 103 -7.53 4.23 6.96
CA LEU A 103 -7.66 2.88 6.41
C LEU A 103 -7.22 1.81 7.40
N ILE A 104 -6.09 1.99 8.10
CA ILE A 104 -5.64 1.05 9.14
C ILE A 104 -6.69 0.92 10.24
N ILE A 105 -7.19 2.05 10.75
CA ILE A 105 -8.22 2.05 11.80
C ILE A 105 -9.48 1.36 11.30
N PHE A 106 -9.94 1.68 10.08
CA PHE A 106 -11.10 1.07 9.46
C PHE A 106 -10.96 -0.45 9.41
N PHE A 107 -9.88 -0.98 8.82
CA PHE A 107 -9.69 -2.42 8.70
C PHE A 107 -9.52 -3.11 10.05
N PHE A 108 -8.84 -2.46 11.00
CA PHE A 108 -8.67 -3.00 12.35
C PHE A 108 -10.00 -3.08 13.10
N THR A 109 -10.80 -2.01 13.09
CA THR A 109 -12.13 -2.00 13.71
C THR A 109 -13.06 -3.03 13.06
N PHE A 110 -13.07 -3.14 11.73
CA PHE A 110 -13.88 -4.13 11.03
C PHE A 110 -13.45 -5.55 11.33
N THR A 111 -12.15 -5.82 11.48
CA THR A 111 -11.66 -7.14 11.87
C THR A 111 -12.09 -7.49 13.30
N LEU A 112 -11.99 -6.56 14.24
CA LEU A 112 -12.39 -6.79 15.65
C LEU A 112 -13.91 -6.92 15.83
N ARG A 113 -14.70 -6.25 14.98
CA ARG A 113 -16.17 -6.31 15.00
C ARG A 113 -16.74 -7.36 14.05
N ALA A 114 -15.90 -8.02 13.27
CA ALA A 114 -16.36 -9.06 12.36
C ALA A 114 -17.01 -10.20 13.15
N PRO A 115 -18.11 -10.79 12.63
CA PRO A 115 -18.68 -11.99 13.23
C PRO A 115 -17.61 -13.08 13.35
N SER A 116 -17.77 -13.99 14.31
CA SER A 116 -16.87 -15.14 14.58
C SER A 116 -16.90 -16.21 13.47
N ALA A 117 -17.03 -15.79 12.22
CA ALA A 117 -16.95 -16.61 11.03
C ALA A 117 -15.54 -16.49 10.42
N PRO A 118 -14.73 -17.56 10.44
CA PRO A 118 -13.34 -17.53 9.97
C PRO A 118 -13.15 -16.98 8.56
N GLN A 119 -14.10 -17.26 7.66
CA GLN A 119 -14.11 -16.79 6.28
C GLN A 119 -14.19 -15.25 6.18
N ILE A 120 -15.01 -14.60 7.01
CA ILE A 120 -15.25 -13.14 6.94
C ILE A 120 -14.03 -12.41 7.47
N GLN A 121 -13.48 -12.88 8.60
CA GLN A 121 -12.25 -12.35 9.18
C GLN A 121 -11.07 -12.48 8.19
N PHE A 122 -10.94 -13.64 7.55
CA PHE A 122 -9.94 -13.83 6.50
C PHE A 122 -10.14 -12.84 5.35
N MET A 123 -11.37 -12.68 4.83
CA MET A 123 -11.63 -11.78 3.71
C MET A 123 -11.22 -10.34 4.03
N ILE A 124 -11.60 -9.83 5.21
CA ILE A 124 -11.26 -8.46 5.63
C ILE A 124 -9.74 -8.30 5.71
N LEU A 125 -9.05 -9.23 6.37
CA LEU A 125 -7.60 -9.20 6.52
C LEU A 125 -6.88 -9.38 5.18
N ALA A 126 -7.36 -10.27 4.30
CA ALA A 126 -6.77 -10.50 2.99
C ALA A 126 -6.89 -9.27 2.09
N VAL A 127 -8.06 -8.61 2.07
CA VAL A 127 -8.26 -7.35 1.34
C VAL A 127 -7.33 -6.25 1.88
N PHE A 128 -7.19 -6.14 3.20
CA PHE A 128 -6.26 -5.21 3.83
C PHE A 128 -4.80 -5.45 3.38
N LEU A 129 -4.31 -6.67 3.55
CA LEU A 129 -2.93 -7.03 3.22
C LEU A 129 -2.65 -6.84 1.73
N LEU A 130 -3.56 -7.29 0.86
CA LEU A 130 -3.41 -7.13 -0.59
C LEU A 130 -3.45 -5.66 -1.00
N SER A 131 -4.28 -4.83 -0.37
CA SER A 131 -4.32 -3.38 -0.62
C SER A 131 -2.98 -2.72 -0.27
N TYR A 132 -2.38 -3.06 0.87
CA TYR A 132 -1.06 -2.56 1.25
C TYR A 132 0.07 -3.09 0.37
N LEU A 133 0.05 -4.38 0.04
CA LEU A 133 0.99 -4.99 -0.90
C LEU A 133 0.95 -4.27 -2.25
N THR A 134 -0.24 -4.09 -2.80
CA THR A 134 -0.47 -3.38 -4.06
C THR A 134 0.02 -1.94 -3.96
N TYR A 135 -0.30 -1.23 -2.87
CA TYR A 135 0.19 0.13 -2.64
C TYR A 135 1.72 0.20 -2.70
N PHE A 136 2.43 -0.67 -1.98
CA PHE A 136 3.90 -0.67 -1.97
C PHE A 136 4.47 -1.05 -3.35
N GLN A 137 3.83 -1.98 -4.07
CA GLN A 137 4.26 -2.39 -5.42
C GLN A 137 4.12 -1.23 -6.41
N CYS A 138 2.95 -0.60 -6.43
CA CYS A 138 2.66 0.55 -7.28
C CYS A 138 3.55 1.75 -6.94
N PHE A 139 3.78 2.03 -5.66
CA PHE A 139 4.67 3.10 -5.23
C PHE A 139 6.10 2.84 -5.69
N ASN A 140 6.64 1.65 -5.45
CA ASN A 140 8.02 1.30 -5.82
C ASN A 140 8.21 1.35 -7.34
N TYR A 141 7.22 0.87 -8.11
CA TYR A 141 7.24 0.96 -9.57
C TYR A 141 7.22 2.41 -10.05
N ALA A 142 6.28 3.22 -9.55
CA ALA A 142 6.15 4.63 -9.92
C ALA A 142 7.39 5.44 -9.53
N ALA A 143 7.91 5.25 -8.31
CA ALA A 143 9.11 5.92 -7.83
C ALA A 143 10.32 5.59 -8.70
N LYS A 144 10.56 4.31 -9.03
CA LYS A 144 11.65 3.90 -9.93
C LYS A 144 11.52 4.52 -11.32
N LYS A 145 10.31 4.51 -11.89
CA LYS A 145 10.04 5.11 -13.20
C LYS A 145 10.30 6.62 -13.21
N LEU A 146 9.84 7.33 -12.18
CA LEU A 146 9.99 8.79 -12.04
C LEU A 146 11.43 9.20 -11.75
N MET A 147 12.17 8.45 -10.93
CA MET A 147 13.60 8.67 -10.71
C MET A 147 14.38 8.55 -12.03
N LYS A 148 14.09 7.51 -12.84
CA LYS A 148 14.76 7.33 -14.14
C LYS A 148 14.46 8.46 -15.13
N ALA A 149 13.28 9.07 -15.06
CA ALA A 149 12.89 10.18 -15.93
C ALA A 149 13.51 11.53 -15.52
N LYS A 150 14.03 11.65 -14.30
CA LYS A 150 14.60 12.88 -13.72
C LYS A 150 16.10 12.79 -13.40
N SER A 151 16.70 11.62 -13.65
CA SER A 151 18.14 11.36 -13.57
C SER A 151 18.78 11.52 -14.93
#